data_AF-A0A5C8SHR0-F1
#
_entry.id   AF-A0A5C8SHR0-F1
#
_cell.length_a   1.000
_cell.length_b   1.000
_cell.length_c   1.000
_cell.angle_alpha   90.00
_cell.angle_beta   90.00
_cell.angle_gamma   90.00
#
_symmetry.space_group_name_H-M   'P 1'
#
loop_
_entity.id
_entity.type
_entity.pdbx_description
1 polymer ?
#
loop_
_entity_poly.entity_id
_entity_poly.type
_entity_poly.pdbx_seq_one_letter_code
_entity_poly.pdbx_strand_id
1 'polypeptide(L)'
;MSTASNLRRVPTRRSAFVPQIRGDLAQALVSPEAFLDVAPSVPRSVAWLRDRTLAHNPKATVRDIALFEMLVALSVVGVETEDTIRAARMCSVRQASTVLSVGGHSAQPRELVAALERLFDRKPEPLKLGAMFYFHLPGWVVPVQQPGTRYAHIDLAVLARFRRRSSPFLYREILAHIAAERIRYEPGAPPFEMRMPPSLLGDILGMLAPVHVGQLRLRYLDPAVAEIREHVRLFEIVSVADVHQGRAVTEIVLTIRMRPPERLDAVPTRLISETDFSFMSERGDAPAYRVKPATLVRLGSSLPSTVMRRKKNGGANPLLGSEMLQRYDTWLIALNEALTRRALTPGYETGAYRGQRLLDTIERDGADAVFFAFSHAEAAAPDLGPVIAERHSLRWEADAARKARAKASRAAAARERRVEVRNARADGMMAPPQKRRPNREEPMPTAPVQSATEAAHPVLSAEMIAMLSTPEGMAEGDRLYREWDQGFDFPFSHAVKAAERIKAAFQRGDFPILAAVNAAMDNYYLRSLKPILKISYDYVPGLTKTEQEEEASHWVSLLARWWPNRVSLGRSKDPVAEILNDRAVYLRDRARTTETIKSARAAAQARLKAPMPRPETERYINGYQPKRRMPA
;
A
#
# COMPACT_ATOMS: atom_id res chain seq x y z
N MET A 1 14.52 -14.64 -51.36
CA MET A 1 14.15 -15.68 -50.37
C MET A 1 15.12 -15.59 -49.20
N SER A 2 14.72 -14.95 -48.11
CA SER A 2 15.55 -14.77 -46.90
C SER A 2 14.94 -15.62 -45.79
N THR A 3 15.66 -16.67 -45.39
CA THR A 3 15.28 -17.58 -44.31
C THR A 3 15.66 -16.95 -42.97
N ALA A 4 14.67 -16.32 -42.33
CA ALA A 4 14.81 -15.84 -40.95
C ALA A 4 14.96 -17.05 -40.01
N SER A 5 16.17 -17.19 -39.47
CA SER A 5 16.54 -18.16 -38.44
C SER A 5 15.73 -17.93 -37.16
N ASN A 6 14.72 -18.77 -36.92
CA ASN A 6 13.97 -18.86 -35.67
C ASN A 6 14.85 -19.50 -34.58
N LEU A 7 15.80 -18.74 -34.04
CA LEU A 7 16.47 -19.10 -32.80
C LEU A 7 15.48 -18.97 -31.64
N ARG A 8 14.81 -20.09 -31.32
CA ARG A 8 14.09 -20.25 -30.05
C ARG A 8 15.08 -19.98 -28.92
N ARG A 9 14.99 -18.79 -28.30
CA ARG A 9 15.71 -18.48 -27.06
C ARG A 9 15.37 -19.55 -26.03
N VAL A 10 16.38 -20.33 -25.64
CA VAL A 10 16.31 -21.22 -24.48
C VAL A 10 15.87 -20.35 -23.30
N PRO A 11 14.79 -20.71 -22.57
CA PRO A 11 14.34 -19.93 -21.43
C PRO A 11 15.49 -19.84 -20.43
N THR A 12 15.96 -18.63 -20.17
CA THR A 12 16.93 -18.33 -19.13
C THR A 12 16.41 -18.93 -17.83
N ARG A 13 17.17 -19.87 -17.23
CA ARG A 13 16.85 -20.42 -15.91
C ARG A 13 16.64 -19.23 -14.97
N ARG A 14 15.41 -19.06 -14.48
CA ARG A 14 15.11 -18.05 -13.46
C ARG A 14 16.06 -18.31 -12.30
N SER A 15 16.77 -17.27 -11.86
CA SER A 15 17.59 -17.34 -10.66
C SER A 15 16.76 -17.90 -9.50
N ALA A 16 17.40 -18.65 -8.60
CA ALA A 16 16.73 -19.13 -7.40
C ALA A 16 16.12 -17.93 -6.66
N PHE A 17 14.85 -18.05 -6.29
CA PHE A 17 14.16 -17.00 -5.56
C PHE A 17 14.82 -16.82 -4.19
N VAL A 18 15.38 -15.64 -3.93
CA VAL A 18 15.95 -15.27 -2.63
C VAL A 18 14.95 -14.35 -1.92
N PRO A 19 14.32 -14.80 -0.81
CA PRO A 19 13.40 -13.95 -0.08
C PRO A 19 14.14 -12.74 0.51
N GLN A 20 13.56 -11.55 0.35
CA GLN A 20 14.12 -10.30 0.87
C GLN A 20 13.41 -9.83 2.15
N ILE A 21 14.14 -9.06 2.96
CA ILE A 21 13.61 -8.31 4.10
C ILE A 21 12.65 -7.23 3.57
N ARG A 22 11.49 -7.09 4.22
CA ARG A 22 10.45 -6.11 3.86
C ARG A 22 10.46 -4.94 4.84
N GLY A 23 11.01 -3.80 4.43
CA GLY A 23 11.14 -2.59 5.25
C GLY A 23 12.60 -2.18 5.44
N ASP A 24 12.82 -1.17 6.28
CA ASP A 24 14.15 -0.61 6.54
C ASP A 24 14.57 -0.83 8.01
N LEU A 25 15.49 -1.78 8.22
CA LEU A 25 16.01 -2.10 9.54
C LEU A 25 16.84 -0.94 10.13
N ALA A 26 17.55 -0.18 9.28
CA ALA A 26 18.38 0.93 9.75
C ALA A 26 17.49 2.07 10.28
N GLN A 27 16.40 2.38 9.59
CA GLN A 27 15.40 3.36 10.04
C GLN A 27 14.70 2.91 11.33
N ALA A 28 14.36 1.62 11.43
CA ALA A 28 13.70 1.06 12.61
C ALA A 28 14.55 1.15 13.88
N LEU A 29 15.87 1.05 13.78
CA LEU A 29 16.76 1.01 14.95
C LEU A 29 17.15 2.39 15.51
N VAL A 30 16.60 3.49 14.96
CA VAL A 30 16.86 4.87 15.42
C VAL A 30 16.30 5.12 16.82
N SER A 31 15.10 4.61 17.11
CA SER A 31 14.43 4.76 18.41
C SER A 31 13.45 3.60 18.65
N PRO A 32 13.07 3.32 19.92
CA PRO A 32 12.09 2.27 20.22
C PRO A 32 10.73 2.51 19.57
N GLU A 33 10.32 3.77 19.47
CA GLU A 33 9.08 4.19 18.80
C GLU A 33 9.19 3.92 17.29
N ALA A 34 10.29 4.33 16.65
CA ALA A 34 10.54 4.02 15.25
C ALA A 34 10.57 2.52 14.98
N PHE A 35 11.12 1.72 15.91
CA PHE A 35 11.13 0.26 15.77
C PHE A 35 9.70 -0.28 15.70
N LEU A 36 8.79 0.23 16.53
CA LEU A 36 7.39 -0.20 16.53
C LEU A 36 6.60 0.19 15.28
N ASP A 37 7.02 1.26 14.61
CA ASP A 37 6.33 1.83 13.45
C ASP A 37 6.85 1.27 12.11
N VAL A 38 8.17 1.12 11.99
CA VAL A 38 8.82 0.79 10.71
C VAL A 38 9.67 -0.47 10.73
N ALA A 39 9.71 -1.24 11.84
CA ALA A 39 10.47 -2.49 11.86
C ALA A 39 10.08 -3.40 10.68
N PRO A 40 11.08 -3.99 10.02
CA PRO A 40 10.83 -4.80 8.85
C PRO A 40 10.28 -6.17 9.23
N SER A 41 9.65 -6.81 8.26
CA SER A 41 9.39 -8.25 8.32
C SER A 41 10.53 -9.02 7.65
N VAL A 42 11.06 -10.02 8.34
CA VAL A 42 12.25 -10.77 7.93
C VAL A 42 11.89 -12.19 7.50
N PRO A 43 12.41 -12.67 6.37
CA PRO A 43 12.09 -14.02 5.92
C PRO A 43 12.81 -15.07 6.76
N ARG A 44 12.09 -16.13 7.11
CA ARG A 44 12.59 -17.32 7.81
C ARG A 44 12.07 -18.58 7.17
N SER A 45 12.92 -19.60 7.07
CA SER A 45 12.54 -20.94 6.60
C SER A 45 11.53 -21.59 7.55
N VAL A 46 10.77 -22.56 7.06
CA VAL A 46 9.93 -23.41 7.93
C VAL A 46 10.78 -24.12 9.00
N ALA A 47 11.99 -24.56 8.66
CA ALA A 47 12.91 -25.19 9.60
C ALA A 47 13.32 -24.23 10.73
N TRP A 48 13.63 -22.98 10.40
CA TRP A 48 13.89 -21.93 11.39
C TRP A 48 12.67 -21.69 12.27
N LEU A 49 11.50 -21.52 11.67
CA LEU A 49 10.28 -21.20 12.41
C LEU A 49 9.90 -22.30 13.41
N ARG A 50 10.15 -23.57 13.07
CA ARG A 50 9.92 -24.74 13.94
C ARG A 50 11.05 -25.07 14.90
N ASP A 51 12.19 -24.40 14.82
CA ASP A 51 13.28 -24.63 15.76
C ASP A 51 12.83 -24.33 17.21
N ARG A 52 13.15 -25.27 18.12
CA ARG A 52 12.74 -25.23 19.52
C ARG A 52 13.89 -24.94 20.47
N THR A 53 15.09 -24.72 19.95
CA THR A 53 16.30 -24.56 20.78
C THR A 53 16.14 -23.44 21.81
N LEU A 54 15.56 -22.29 21.43
CA LEU A 54 15.27 -21.19 22.36
C LEU A 54 14.05 -21.47 23.28
N ALA A 55 13.08 -22.28 22.83
CA ALA A 55 11.96 -22.72 23.68
C ALA A 55 12.44 -23.63 24.81
N HIS A 56 13.51 -24.40 24.57
CA HIS A 56 14.16 -25.25 25.57
C HIS A 56 15.18 -24.55 26.46
N ASN A 57 15.49 -23.26 26.24
CA ASN A 57 16.37 -22.49 27.10
C ASN A 57 15.57 -21.75 28.21
N PRO A 58 15.41 -22.31 29.43
CA PRO A 58 14.57 -21.73 30.47
C PRO A 58 14.98 -20.31 30.89
N LYS A 59 16.25 -19.95 30.69
CA LYS A 59 16.80 -18.64 31.09
C LYS A 59 16.39 -17.54 30.12
N ALA A 60 16.21 -17.85 28.83
CA ALA A 60 15.89 -16.86 27.82
C ALA A 60 14.54 -16.19 28.09
N THR A 61 14.52 -14.86 28.05
CA THR A 61 13.31 -14.04 28.20
C THR A 61 12.70 -13.71 26.83
N VAL A 62 11.47 -13.18 26.82
CA VAL A 62 10.81 -12.74 25.57
C VAL A 62 11.61 -11.64 24.85
N ARG A 63 12.21 -10.72 25.60
CA ARG A 63 13.05 -9.65 25.04
C ARG A 63 14.34 -10.19 24.43
N ASP A 64 14.91 -11.25 25.04
CA ASP A 64 16.08 -11.92 24.48
C ASP A 64 15.75 -12.57 23.12
N ILE A 65 14.55 -13.14 22.96
CA ILE A 65 14.09 -13.73 21.70
C ILE A 65 13.93 -12.65 20.62
N ALA A 66 13.34 -11.50 20.96
CA ALA A 66 13.24 -10.37 20.03
C ALA A 66 14.62 -9.81 19.63
N LEU A 67 15.54 -9.68 20.60
CA LEU A 67 16.92 -9.29 20.35
C LEU A 67 17.62 -10.30 19.43
N PHE A 68 17.48 -11.59 19.70
CA PHE A 68 18.08 -12.66 18.88
C PHE A 68 17.62 -12.57 17.42
N GLU A 69 16.32 -12.45 17.18
CA GLU A 69 15.78 -12.36 15.81
C GLU A 69 16.22 -11.08 15.08
N MET A 70 16.38 -9.96 15.80
CA MET A 70 16.94 -8.73 15.23
C MET A 70 18.43 -8.88 14.91
N LEU A 71 19.24 -9.49 15.78
CA LEU A 71 20.66 -9.75 15.51
C LEU A 71 20.85 -10.67 14.30
N VAL A 72 20.01 -11.70 14.17
CA VAL A 72 20.00 -12.56 12.97
C VAL A 72 19.61 -11.74 11.74
N ALA A 73 18.61 -10.85 11.84
CA ALA A 73 18.22 -9.99 10.72
C ALA A 73 19.33 -9.04 10.27
N LEU A 74 20.13 -8.50 11.20
CA LEU A 74 21.31 -7.68 10.88
C LEU A 74 22.41 -8.48 10.18
N SER A 75 22.54 -9.78 10.47
CA SER A 75 23.59 -10.63 9.90
C SER A 75 23.27 -11.19 8.50
N VAL A 76 21.98 -11.27 8.14
CA VAL A 76 21.55 -11.83 6.85
C VAL A 76 21.74 -10.79 5.74
N VAL A 77 22.87 -10.89 5.03
CA VAL A 77 23.20 -10.02 3.88
C VAL A 77 23.43 -10.90 2.65
N GLY A 78 22.39 -11.12 1.85
CA GLY A 78 22.50 -11.84 0.57
C GLY A 78 22.52 -13.36 0.71
N VAL A 79 23.37 -14.03 -0.08
CA VAL A 79 23.49 -15.51 -0.07
C VAL A 79 24.38 -15.92 1.10
N GLU A 80 23.78 -16.54 2.11
CA GLU A 80 24.51 -17.04 3.28
C GLU A 80 25.17 -18.39 2.96
N THR A 81 26.50 -18.47 3.16
CA THR A 81 27.25 -19.73 3.28
C THR A 81 27.45 -20.08 4.74
N GLU A 82 27.76 -21.34 5.05
CA GLU A 82 28.10 -21.76 6.41
C GLU A 82 29.19 -20.89 7.05
N ASP A 83 30.25 -20.56 6.30
CA ASP A 83 31.33 -19.69 6.77
C ASP A 83 30.83 -18.29 7.12
N THR A 84 29.92 -17.73 6.29
CA THR A 84 29.34 -16.42 6.59
C THR A 84 28.43 -16.46 7.82
N ILE A 85 27.69 -17.54 8.06
CA ILE A 85 26.85 -17.69 9.25
C ILE A 85 27.71 -17.77 10.51
N ARG A 86 28.84 -18.49 10.45
CA ARG A 86 29.77 -18.67 11.59
C ARG A 86 30.65 -17.45 11.87
N ALA A 87 30.82 -16.56 10.89
CA ALA A 87 31.65 -15.38 11.03
C ALA A 87 31.19 -14.46 12.18
N ALA A 88 32.16 -13.83 12.85
CA ALA A 88 31.88 -12.81 13.86
C ALA A 88 31.11 -11.64 13.24
N ARG A 89 30.05 -11.19 13.90
CA ARG A 89 29.20 -10.07 13.47
C ARG A 89 29.29 -8.93 14.45
N MET A 90 29.20 -7.70 13.94
CA MET A 90 29.24 -6.48 14.75
C MET A 90 27.85 -5.88 14.89
N CYS A 91 27.51 -5.45 16.10
CA CYS A 91 26.28 -4.68 16.38
C CYS A 91 26.61 -3.53 17.34
N SER A 92 25.96 -2.38 17.16
CA SER A 92 26.09 -1.30 18.14
C SER A 92 25.25 -1.59 19.37
N VAL A 93 25.78 -1.23 20.55
CA VAL A 93 25.05 -1.36 21.82
C VAL A 93 23.75 -0.56 21.77
N ARG A 94 23.77 0.62 21.14
CA ARG A 94 22.58 1.46 20.94
C ARG A 94 21.49 0.72 20.17
N GLN A 95 21.80 0.14 19.00
CA GLN A 95 20.81 -0.59 18.18
C GLN A 95 20.22 -1.78 18.93
N ALA A 96 21.05 -2.58 19.60
CA ALA A 96 20.57 -3.72 20.40
C ALA A 96 19.68 -3.26 21.57
N SER A 97 20.05 -2.16 22.22
CA SER A 97 19.27 -1.57 23.31
C SER A 97 17.94 -0.98 22.84
N THR A 98 17.85 -0.48 21.60
CA THR A 98 16.59 0.01 20.99
C THR A 98 15.51 -1.07 21.05
N VAL A 99 15.83 -2.30 20.65
CA VAL A 99 14.87 -3.44 20.65
C VAL A 99 14.48 -3.83 22.08
N LEU A 100 15.46 -3.90 22.99
CA LEU A 100 15.21 -4.21 24.40
C LEU A 100 14.37 -3.14 25.10
N SER A 101 14.36 -1.92 24.57
CA SER A 101 13.64 -0.78 25.13
C SER A 101 12.18 -0.66 24.66
N VAL A 102 11.75 -1.55 23.76
CA VAL A 102 10.36 -1.57 23.29
C VAL A 102 9.41 -1.84 24.47
N GLY A 103 8.33 -1.05 24.53
CA GLY A 103 7.36 -1.09 25.64
C GLY A 103 7.58 -0.01 26.71
N GLY A 104 8.34 1.05 26.41
CA GLY A 104 8.47 2.24 27.26
C GLY A 104 9.51 2.14 28.38
N HIS A 105 10.32 1.08 28.39
CA HIS A 105 11.42 0.87 29.34
C HIS A 105 12.74 1.24 28.67
N SER A 106 13.56 2.11 29.27
CA SER A 106 14.89 2.39 28.71
C SER A 106 15.88 1.30 29.15
N ALA A 107 16.22 0.40 28.23
CA ALA A 107 17.12 -0.72 28.52
C ALA A 107 18.54 -0.23 28.79
N GLN A 108 19.11 -0.68 29.90
CA GLN A 108 20.49 -0.36 30.28
C GLN A 108 21.48 -1.33 29.61
N PRO A 109 22.74 -0.92 29.33
CA PRO A 109 23.74 -1.82 28.75
C PRO A 109 23.97 -3.13 29.52
N ARG A 110 23.81 -3.11 30.86
CA ARG A 110 23.85 -4.33 31.69
C ARG A 110 22.78 -5.36 31.33
N GLU A 111 21.60 -4.91 30.88
CA GLU A 111 20.52 -5.79 30.45
C GLU A 111 20.88 -6.47 29.14
N LEU A 112 21.53 -5.74 28.22
CA LEU A 112 22.09 -6.32 27.00
C LEU A 112 23.17 -7.36 27.33
N VAL A 113 24.09 -7.07 28.24
CA VAL A 113 25.13 -8.04 28.65
C VAL A 113 24.49 -9.33 29.16
N ALA A 114 23.48 -9.21 30.04
CA ALA A 114 22.76 -10.37 30.56
C ALA A 114 21.98 -11.12 29.47
N ALA A 115 21.41 -10.41 28.48
CA ALA A 115 20.75 -11.03 27.33
C ALA A 115 21.75 -11.82 26.47
N LEU A 116 22.94 -11.24 26.20
CA LEU A 116 24.00 -11.90 25.42
C LEU A 116 24.55 -13.13 26.13
N GLU A 117 24.70 -13.09 27.46
CA GLU A 117 25.06 -14.26 28.27
C GLU A 117 24.02 -15.38 28.11
N ARG A 118 22.72 -15.06 28.25
CA ARG A 118 21.65 -16.06 28.14
C ARG A 118 21.48 -16.65 26.73
N LEU A 119 21.75 -15.87 25.68
CA LEU A 119 21.56 -16.27 24.28
C LEU A 119 22.78 -16.98 23.69
N PHE A 120 23.98 -16.53 24.03
CA PHE A 120 25.22 -16.94 23.36
C PHE A 120 26.25 -17.55 24.32
N ASP A 121 25.89 -17.76 25.59
CA ASP A 121 26.79 -18.25 26.65
C ASP A 121 28.06 -17.38 26.76
N ARG A 122 27.92 -16.09 26.47
CA ARG A 122 29.03 -15.13 26.49
C ARG A 122 29.35 -14.73 27.92
N LYS A 123 30.64 -14.73 28.28
CA LYS A 123 31.11 -14.16 29.56
C LYS A 123 30.64 -12.70 29.70
N PRO A 124 30.09 -12.31 30.86
CA PRO A 124 29.54 -10.97 31.05
C PRO A 124 30.68 -9.94 31.06
N GLU A 125 30.77 -9.17 29.98
CA GLU A 125 31.71 -8.07 29.82
C GLU A 125 30.96 -6.74 29.79
N PRO A 126 31.39 -5.71 30.54
CA PRO A 126 30.69 -4.44 30.58
C PRO A 126 30.72 -3.73 29.22
N LEU A 127 29.54 -3.32 28.74
CA LEU A 127 29.36 -2.60 27.48
C LEU A 127 28.99 -1.13 27.72
N LYS A 128 29.56 -0.22 26.92
CA LYS A 128 29.21 1.21 26.90
C LYS A 128 28.17 1.48 25.81
N LEU A 129 27.24 2.42 26.03
CA LEU A 129 26.14 2.70 25.09
C LEU A 129 26.59 3.06 23.66
N GLY A 130 27.74 3.74 23.52
CA GLY A 130 28.33 4.09 22.23
C GLY A 130 29.26 3.04 21.63
N ALA A 131 29.45 1.89 22.30
CA ALA A 131 30.36 0.85 21.83
C ALA A 131 29.70 -0.06 20.77
N MET A 132 30.55 -0.80 20.06
CA MET A 132 30.17 -1.96 19.26
C MET A 132 30.52 -3.22 20.05
N PHE A 133 29.79 -4.31 19.81
CA PHE A 133 30.15 -5.63 20.31
C PHE A 133 30.13 -6.66 19.18
N TYR A 134 30.93 -7.71 19.36
CA TYR A 134 30.96 -8.86 18.46
C TYR A 134 30.06 -9.97 19.01
N PHE A 135 29.38 -10.67 18.11
CA PHE A 135 28.63 -11.88 18.44
C PHE A 135 28.80 -12.92 17.33
N HIS A 136 28.62 -14.18 17.69
CA HIS A 136 28.55 -15.30 16.76
C HIS A 136 27.16 -15.89 16.83
N LEU A 137 26.59 -16.24 15.67
CA LEU A 137 25.38 -17.03 15.67
C LEU A 137 25.72 -18.45 16.19
N PRO A 138 24.88 -19.04 17.06
CA PRO A 138 25.10 -20.38 17.55
C PRO A 138 25.18 -21.39 16.40
N GLY A 139 25.98 -22.44 16.54
CA GLY A 139 26.16 -23.45 15.48
C GLY A 139 24.86 -24.12 15.00
N TRP A 140 23.83 -24.19 15.87
CA TRP A 140 22.53 -24.76 15.52
C TRP A 140 21.75 -23.95 14.48
N VAL A 141 22.13 -22.68 14.26
CA VAL A 141 21.52 -21.77 13.28
C VAL A 141 21.84 -22.21 11.84
N VAL A 142 23.04 -22.74 11.59
CA VAL A 142 23.51 -23.13 10.25
C VAL A 142 22.54 -24.07 9.51
N PRO A 143 22.09 -25.22 10.08
CA PRO A 143 21.19 -26.12 9.37
C PRO A 143 19.79 -25.54 9.13
N VAL A 144 19.33 -24.58 9.94
CA VAL A 144 17.99 -23.99 9.80
C VAL A 144 17.95 -22.78 8.88
N GLN A 145 19.09 -22.15 8.59
CA GLN A 145 19.22 -21.01 7.65
C GLN A 145 19.33 -21.40 6.18
N GLN A 146 19.35 -22.71 5.85
CA GLN A 146 19.65 -23.14 4.48
C GLN A 146 18.63 -22.65 3.41
N PRO A 147 19.11 -22.08 2.30
CA PRO A 147 18.27 -21.65 1.18
C PRO A 147 17.50 -22.81 0.54
N GLY A 148 16.28 -22.55 0.05
CA GLY A 148 15.51 -23.51 -0.77
C GLY A 148 14.27 -24.12 -0.09
N THR A 149 14.03 -23.80 1.17
CA THR A 149 12.80 -24.19 1.89
C THR A 149 11.70 -23.13 1.72
N ARG A 150 10.44 -23.51 1.99
CA ARG A 150 9.34 -22.53 2.09
C ARG A 150 9.66 -21.55 3.22
N TYR A 151 9.25 -20.29 3.06
CA TYR A 151 9.52 -19.24 4.04
C TYR A 151 8.25 -18.51 4.45
N ALA A 152 8.25 -17.97 5.67
CA ALA A 152 7.32 -16.96 6.13
C ALA A 152 8.10 -15.71 6.56
N HIS A 153 7.43 -14.56 6.58
CA HIS A 153 8.00 -13.32 7.10
C HIS A 153 7.61 -13.16 8.57
N ILE A 154 8.61 -13.11 9.47
CA ILE A 154 8.43 -12.73 10.87
C ILE A 154 8.44 -11.21 10.97
N ASP A 155 7.48 -10.63 11.67
CA ASP A 155 7.45 -9.20 12.00
C ASP A 155 8.26 -8.93 13.27
N LEU A 156 9.34 -8.15 13.14
CA LEU A 156 10.22 -7.84 14.27
C LEU A 156 9.56 -6.92 15.32
N ALA A 157 8.66 -6.01 14.92
CA ALA A 157 7.93 -5.18 15.87
C ALA A 157 6.98 -6.02 16.73
N VAL A 158 6.33 -7.03 16.12
CA VAL A 158 5.45 -7.96 16.86
C VAL A 158 6.24 -8.69 17.94
N LEU A 159 7.41 -9.25 17.60
CA LEU A 159 8.24 -9.96 18.58
C LEU A 159 8.64 -9.07 19.76
N ALA A 160 8.98 -7.81 19.49
CA ALA A 160 9.37 -6.87 20.53
C ALA A 160 8.20 -6.39 21.41
N ARG A 161 6.95 -6.49 20.93
CA ARG A 161 5.74 -6.17 21.71
C ARG A 161 5.32 -7.28 22.67
N PHE A 162 5.67 -8.53 22.38
CA PHE A 162 5.29 -9.66 23.24
C PHE A 162 5.87 -9.53 24.64
N ARG A 163 5.05 -9.90 25.65
CA ARG A 163 5.43 -9.88 27.07
C ARG A 163 5.54 -11.29 27.63
N ARG A 164 4.86 -12.27 27.03
CA ARG A 164 4.98 -13.68 27.39
C ARG A 164 6.00 -14.39 26.51
N ARG A 165 6.81 -15.24 27.14
CA ARG A 165 7.79 -16.07 26.44
C ARG A 165 7.16 -17.08 25.48
N SER A 166 5.94 -17.56 25.76
CA SER A 166 5.20 -18.47 24.89
C SER A 166 4.72 -17.82 23.60
N SER A 167 4.43 -16.51 23.59
CA SER A 167 3.93 -15.76 22.43
C SER A 167 4.81 -15.84 21.17
N PRO A 168 6.13 -15.54 21.22
CA PRO A 168 6.97 -15.62 20.03
C PRO A 168 7.07 -17.04 19.47
N PHE A 169 7.03 -18.08 20.30
CA PHE A 169 7.09 -19.47 19.84
C PHE A 169 5.78 -19.92 19.19
N LEU A 170 4.63 -19.59 19.78
CA LEU A 170 3.34 -19.84 19.15
C LEU A 170 3.21 -19.10 17.81
N TYR A 171 3.63 -17.84 17.79
CA TYR A 171 3.63 -17.02 16.57
C TYR A 171 4.48 -17.65 15.47
N ARG A 172 5.72 -18.08 15.80
CA ARG A 172 6.61 -18.77 14.85
C ARG A 172 6.00 -20.07 14.34
N GLU A 173 5.40 -20.89 15.19
CA GLU A 173 4.79 -22.15 14.76
C GLU A 173 3.60 -21.92 13.81
N ILE A 174 2.76 -20.92 14.08
CA ILE A 174 1.66 -20.56 13.16
C ILE A 174 2.21 -20.11 11.81
N LEU A 175 3.26 -19.26 11.81
CA LEU A 175 3.92 -18.84 10.56
C LEU A 175 4.54 -20.02 9.82
N ALA A 176 5.13 -20.98 10.54
CA ALA A 176 5.68 -22.21 9.96
C ALA A 176 4.58 -23.00 9.26
N HIS A 177 3.42 -23.16 9.90
CA HIS A 177 2.28 -23.86 9.34
C HIS A 177 1.75 -23.14 8.08
N ILE A 178 1.59 -21.81 8.13
CA ILE A 178 1.16 -21.00 6.98
C ILE A 178 2.11 -21.20 5.78
N ALA A 179 3.43 -21.14 6.00
CA ALA A 179 4.41 -21.36 4.94
C ALA A 179 4.45 -22.81 4.46
N ALA A 180 4.35 -23.78 5.38
CA ALA A 180 4.34 -25.21 5.07
C ALA A 180 3.13 -25.60 4.24
N GLU A 181 1.94 -25.06 4.49
CA GLU A 181 0.71 -25.38 3.76
C GLU A 181 0.45 -24.45 2.55
N ARG A 182 1.31 -23.44 2.33
CA ARG A 182 1.11 -22.37 1.34
C ARG A 182 -0.21 -21.63 1.52
N ILE A 183 -0.64 -21.48 2.77
CA ILE A 183 -1.82 -20.70 3.09
C ILE A 183 -1.53 -19.25 2.69
N ARG A 184 -2.43 -18.69 1.90
CA ARG A 184 -2.36 -17.30 1.45
C ARG A 184 -3.65 -16.62 1.84
N TYR A 185 -3.55 -15.33 2.09
CA TYR A 185 -4.74 -14.53 2.20
C TYR A 185 -5.49 -14.53 0.85
N GLU A 186 -6.77 -14.87 0.91
CA GLU A 186 -7.72 -14.73 -0.19
C GLU A 186 -8.98 -14.03 0.34
N PRO A 187 -9.51 -13.01 -0.37
CA PRO A 187 -10.71 -12.31 0.08
C PRO A 187 -11.89 -13.27 0.29
N GLY A 188 -12.45 -13.24 1.50
CA GLY A 188 -13.60 -14.08 1.87
C GLY A 188 -13.28 -15.57 2.11
N ALA A 189 -12.01 -15.98 2.14
CA ALA A 189 -11.65 -17.35 2.45
C ALA A 189 -12.03 -17.74 3.89
N PRO A 190 -12.48 -19.00 4.12
CA PRO A 190 -12.77 -19.47 5.46
C PRO A 190 -11.49 -19.55 6.31
N PRO A 191 -11.60 -19.48 7.65
CA PRO A 191 -10.49 -19.81 8.54
C PRO A 191 -9.98 -21.24 8.31
N PHE A 192 -8.70 -21.48 8.57
CA PHE A 192 -8.10 -22.82 8.58
C PHE A 192 -7.89 -23.30 10.02
N GLU A 193 -7.79 -24.62 10.20
CA GLU A 193 -7.56 -25.23 11.51
C GLU A 193 -6.14 -25.76 11.63
N MET A 194 -5.52 -25.49 12.78
CA MET A 194 -4.26 -26.08 13.18
C MET A 194 -4.49 -26.96 14.42
N ARG A 195 -4.28 -28.26 14.27
CA ARG A 195 -4.52 -29.27 15.33
C ARG A 195 -3.21 -29.77 15.90
N MET A 196 -3.09 -29.80 17.22
CA MET A 196 -1.89 -30.26 17.91
C MET A 196 -2.22 -31.01 19.19
N PRO A 197 -1.53 -32.11 19.51
CA PRO A 197 -1.67 -32.73 20.83
C PRO A 197 -1.08 -31.82 21.93
N PRO A 198 -1.62 -31.86 23.17
CA PRO A 198 -1.14 -31.01 24.25
C PRO A 198 0.36 -31.15 24.55
N SER A 199 0.94 -32.34 24.40
CA SER A 199 2.38 -32.58 24.60
C SER A 199 3.23 -31.80 23.61
N LEU A 200 2.87 -31.82 22.33
CA LEU A 200 3.54 -31.08 21.27
C LEU A 200 3.41 -29.57 21.49
N LEU A 201 2.20 -29.11 21.84
CA LEU A 201 1.96 -27.69 22.12
C LEU A 201 2.75 -27.22 23.35
N GLY A 202 2.81 -28.02 24.42
CA GLY A 202 3.65 -27.73 25.57
C GLY A 202 5.11 -27.57 25.20
N ASP A 203 5.64 -28.48 24.38
CA ASP A 203 7.01 -28.43 23.88
C ASP A 203 7.29 -27.16 23.04
N ILE A 204 6.36 -26.81 22.13
CA ILE A 204 6.44 -25.57 21.33
C ILE A 204 6.48 -24.33 22.24
N LEU A 205 5.63 -24.28 23.27
CA LEU A 205 5.53 -23.12 24.16
C LEU A 205 6.62 -23.06 25.23
N GLY A 206 7.54 -24.04 25.25
CA GLY A 206 8.62 -24.13 26.24
C GLY A 206 8.15 -24.56 27.64
N MET A 207 7.04 -25.30 27.72
CA MET A 207 6.57 -25.92 28.96
C MET A 207 7.31 -27.24 29.18
N LEU A 208 7.91 -27.40 30.36
CA LEU A 208 8.60 -28.64 30.73
C LEU A 208 7.60 -29.79 30.92
N ALA A 209 7.99 -30.99 30.51
CA ALA A 209 7.22 -32.20 30.77
C ALA A 209 7.23 -32.56 32.27
N PRO A 210 6.15 -33.17 32.81
CA PRO A 210 4.92 -33.57 32.12
C PRO A 210 3.96 -32.40 31.87
N VAL A 211 3.24 -32.43 30.74
CA VAL A 211 2.33 -31.37 30.33
C VAL A 211 0.94 -31.56 30.94
N HIS A 212 0.54 -30.67 31.83
CA HIS A 212 -0.82 -30.60 32.36
C HIS A 212 -1.67 -29.58 31.57
N VAL A 213 -2.73 -30.04 30.90
CA VAL A 213 -3.54 -29.23 29.97
C VAL A 213 -4.06 -27.94 30.60
N GLY A 214 -4.57 -27.99 31.83
CA GLY A 214 -5.05 -26.79 32.52
C GLY A 214 -3.95 -25.74 32.77
N GLN A 215 -2.71 -26.17 33.04
CA GLN A 215 -1.58 -25.26 33.23
C GLN A 215 -1.05 -24.74 31.89
N LEU A 216 -1.04 -25.60 30.87
CA LEU A 216 -0.73 -25.23 29.49
C LEU A 216 -1.65 -24.09 29.02
N ARG A 217 -2.97 -24.22 29.21
CA ARG A 217 -3.95 -23.19 28.87
C ARG A 217 -3.73 -21.90 29.64
N LEU A 218 -3.79 -21.97 30.97
CA LEU A 218 -3.77 -20.80 31.85
C LEU A 218 -2.46 -20.00 31.79
N ARG A 219 -1.31 -20.69 31.74
CA ARG A 219 0.00 -20.02 31.88
C ARG A 219 0.70 -19.74 30.56
N TYR A 220 0.41 -20.51 29.50
CA TYR A 220 1.17 -20.45 28.26
C TYR A 220 0.30 -20.08 27.05
N LEU A 221 -0.74 -20.86 26.76
CA LEU A 221 -1.52 -20.74 25.52
C LEU A 221 -2.46 -19.54 25.53
N ASP A 222 -3.37 -19.43 26.51
CA ASP A 222 -4.37 -18.36 26.51
C ASP A 222 -3.72 -16.96 26.59
N PRO A 223 -2.66 -16.73 27.41
CA PRO A 223 -1.91 -15.48 27.38
C PRO A 223 -1.23 -15.21 26.04
N ALA A 224 -0.67 -16.25 25.38
CA ALA A 224 -0.03 -16.10 24.08
C ALA A 224 -1.04 -15.76 22.97
N VAL A 225 -2.21 -16.40 22.99
CA VAL A 225 -3.31 -16.12 22.07
C VAL A 225 -3.81 -14.69 22.23
N ALA A 226 -3.92 -14.20 23.47
CA ALA A 226 -4.32 -12.81 23.75
C ALA A 226 -3.33 -11.80 23.13
N GLU A 227 -2.03 -11.97 23.36
CA GLU A 227 -1.01 -11.07 22.78
C GLU A 227 -0.92 -11.19 21.25
N ILE A 228 -1.09 -12.39 20.69
CA ILE A 228 -1.15 -12.57 19.23
C ILE A 228 -2.32 -11.80 18.63
N ARG A 229 -3.51 -11.88 19.23
CA ARG A 229 -4.68 -11.12 18.77
C ARG A 229 -4.46 -9.61 18.82
N GLU A 230 -3.75 -9.13 19.83
CA GLU A 230 -3.45 -7.72 20.03
C GLU A 230 -2.39 -7.17 19.05
N HIS A 231 -1.33 -7.93 18.81
CA HIS A 231 -0.14 -7.41 18.13
C HIS A 231 0.04 -7.91 16.70
N VAL A 232 -0.45 -9.11 16.36
CA VAL A 232 -0.25 -9.71 15.03
C VAL A 232 -1.26 -9.16 14.03
N ARG A 233 -0.75 -8.63 12.91
CA ARG A 233 -1.58 -8.08 11.83
C ARG A 233 -1.81 -9.04 10.68
N LEU A 234 -0.97 -10.06 10.53
CA LEU A 234 -1.03 -10.99 9.39
C LEU A 234 -2.21 -11.97 9.46
N PHE A 235 -2.59 -12.38 10.65
CA PHE A 235 -3.66 -13.34 10.90
C PHE A 235 -4.33 -13.07 12.25
N GLU A 236 -5.45 -13.75 12.48
CA GLU A 236 -6.21 -13.70 13.72
C GLU A 236 -6.56 -15.12 14.18
N ILE A 237 -6.38 -15.41 15.46
CA ILE A 237 -6.87 -16.64 16.08
C ILE A 237 -8.33 -16.42 16.45
N VAL A 238 -9.25 -16.98 15.67
CA VAL A 238 -10.71 -16.84 15.86
C VAL A 238 -11.15 -17.60 17.10
N SER A 239 -10.73 -18.85 17.24
CA SER A 239 -11.11 -19.71 18.37
C SER A 239 -10.02 -20.71 18.73
N VAL A 240 -10.08 -21.17 19.98
CA VAL A 240 -9.24 -22.25 20.54
C VAL A 240 -10.19 -23.28 21.15
N ALA A 241 -10.21 -24.49 20.63
CA ALA A 241 -11.09 -25.56 21.05
C ALA A 241 -10.30 -26.79 21.52
N ASP A 242 -10.86 -27.50 22.50
CA ASP A 242 -10.29 -28.76 23.00
C ASP A 242 -11.08 -29.92 22.39
N VAL A 243 -10.38 -30.89 21.82
CA VAL A 243 -10.95 -32.16 21.35
C VAL A 243 -10.74 -33.19 22.46
N HIS A 244 -11.84 -33.81 22.89
CA HIS A 244 -11.84 -34.77 23.99
C HIS A 244 -12.02 -36.19 23.47
N GLN A 245 -11.29 -37.13 24.08
CA GLN A 245 -11.59 -38.56 24.03
C GLN A 245 -11.88 -39.03 25.46
N GLY A 246 -13.17 -39.12 25.81
CA GLY A 246 -13.60 -39.27 27.19
C GLY A 246 -13.29 -38.01 28.01
N ARG A 247 -12.57 -38.17 29.14
CA ARG A 247 -12.16 -37.04 29.99
C ARG A 247 -10.82 -36.39 29.56
N ALA A 248 -10.04 -37.07 28.73
CA ALA A 248 -8.74 -36.58 28.30
C ALA A 248 -8.86 -35.69 27.06
N VAL A 249 -8.12 -34.58 27.05
CA VAL A 249 -7.95 -33.74 25.85
C VAL A 249 -6.87 -34.38 24.98
N THR A 250 -7.25 -34.79 23.78
CA THR A 250 -6.33 -35.42 22.80
C THR A 250 -5.70 -34.40 21.88
N GLU A 251 -6.44 -33.36 21.50
CA GLU A 251 -5.98 -32.30 20.61
C GLU A 251 -6.48 -30.93 21.07
N ILE A 252 -5.69 -29.90 20.76
CA ILE A 252 -6.07 -28.50 20.84
C ILE A 252 -6.10 -27.97 19.41
N VAL A 253 -7.22 -27.33 19.04
CA VAL A 253 -7.50 -26.83 17.70
C VAL A 253 -7.49 -25.30 17.72
N LEU A 254 -6.57 -24.70 16.99
CA LEU A 254 -6.53 -23.27 16.73
C LEU A 254 -7.21 -23.00 15.38
N THR A 255 -8.30 -22.23 15.40
CA THR A 255 -8.97 -21.77 14.18
C THR A 255 -8.43 -20.40 13.82
N ILE A 256 -7.77 -20.28 12.67
CA ILE A 256 -6.98 -19.11 12.29
C ILE A 256 -7.51 -18.52 10.99
N ARG A 257 -7.76 -17.21 10.99
CA ARG A 257 -8.18 -16.44 9.80
C ARG A 257 -7.02 -15.58 9.32
N MET A 258 -6.69 -15.67 8.03
CA MET A 258 -5.73 -14.75 7.42
C MET A 258 -6.34 -13.35 7.32
N ARG A 259 -5.55 -12.32 7.66
CA ARG A 259 -5.96 -10.92 7.50
C ARG A 259 -5.48 -10.37 6.16
N PRO A 260 -6.18 -9.37 5.59
CA PRO A 260 -5.72 -8.69 4.40
C PRO A 260 -4.33 -8.07 4.64
N PRO A 261 -3.39 -8.23 3.71
CA PRO A 261 -2.07 -7.62 3.83
C PRO A 261 -2.17 -6.09 3.83
N GLU A 262 -1.42 -5.43 4.73
CA GLU A 262 -1.47 -3.97 4.91
C GLU A 262 -0.60 -3.20 3.90
N ARG A 263 0.32 -3.87 3.20
CA ARG A 263 1.23 -3.24 2.23
C ARG A 263 1.09 -3.87 0.84
N LEU A 264 1.07 -3.03 -0.21
CA LEU A 264 0.94 -3.44 -1.62
C LEU A 264 2.07 -4.37 -2.09
N ASP A 265 3.28 -4.21 -1.54
CA ASP A 265 4.47 -5.00 -1.87
C ASP A 265 4.39 -6.45 -1.36
N ALA A 266 3.54 -6.72 -0.37
CA ALA A 266 3.32 -8.05 0.18
C ALA A 266 2.32 -8.88 -0.65
N VAL A 267 1.48 -8.23 -1.45
CA VAL A 267 0.60 -8.89 -2.43
C VAL A 267 1.33 -8.88 -3.76
N PRO A 268 1.33 -9.97 -4.54
CA PRO A 268 1.65 -9.90 -5.96
C PRO A 268 0.51 -9.18 -6.72
N THR A 269 0.04 -8.03 -6.23
CA THR A 269 -0.70 -7.04 -7.01
C THR A 269 0.34 -6.29 -7.81
N ARG A 270 0.69 -6.85 -8.96
CA ARG A 270 1.09 -5.99 -10.07
C ARG A 270 -0.04 -4.97 -10.28
N LEU A 271 0.34 -3.71 -10.54
CA LEU A 271 -0.45 -2.65 -11.19
C LEU A 271 -1.18 -1.61 -10.32
N ILE A 272 -0.73 -1.29 -9.11
CA ILE A 272 -1.12 0.01 -8.53
C ILE A 272 0.13 0.69 -7.99
N SER A 273 0.67 1.60 -8.79
CA SER A 273 1.81 2.44 -8.46
C SER A 273 1.42 3.48 -7.41
N GLU A 274 2.39 4.00 -6.65
CA GLU A 274 2.16 5.12 -5.73
C GLU A 274 1.59 6.35 -6.46
N THR A 275 1.97 6.52 -7.74
CA THR A 275 1.41 7.51 -8.66
C THR A 275 -0.07 7.32 -8.96
N ASP A 276 -0.59 6.09 -8.93
CA ASP A 276 -2.03 5.82 -9.09
C ASP A 276 -2.84 6.29 -7.87
N PHE A 277 -2.18 6.56 -6.72
CA PHE A 277 -2.79 7.19 -5.54
C PHE A 277 -2.48 8.69 -5.41
N SER A 278 -1.79 9.30 -6.37
CA SER A 278 -1.50 10.76 -6.37
C SER A 278 -2.78 11.60 -6.25
N PHE A 279 -3.88 11.13 -6.82
CA PHE A 279 -5.17 11.80 -6.69
C PHE A 279 -5.63 11.92 -5.22
N MET A 280 -5.22 11.02 -4.31
CA MET A 280 -5.60 11.09 -2.90
C MET A 280 -4.79 12.12 -2.12
N SER A 281 -3.49 12.23 -2.39
CA SER A 281 -2.67 13.29 -1.78
C SER A 281 -3.14 14.68 -2.24
N GLU A 282 -3.65 14.77 -3.47
CA GLU A 282 -4.29 15.96 -4.04
C GLU A 282 -5.73 16.20 -3.53
N ARG A 283 -6.51 15.15 -3.25
CA ARG A 283 -7.93 15.19 -2.81
C ARG A 283 -8.13 15.08 -1.29
N GLY A 284 -7.16 15.46 -0.46
CA GLY A 284 -7.32 15.41 1.00
C GLY A 284 -8.57 16.14 1.53
N ASP A 285 -9.19 15.61 2.60
CA ASP A 285 -10.29 16.23 3.34
C ASP A 285 -9.78 16.95 4.62
N ALA A 286 -10.69 17.55 5.39
CA ALA A 286 -10.45 18.02 6.74
C ALA A 286 -9.83 16.91 7.60
N PRO A 287 -8.90 17.22 8.52
CA PRO A 287 -8.15 16.24 9.30
C PRO A 287 -9.02 15.17 9.98
N ALA A 288 -10.18 15.56 10.53
CA ALA A 288 -11.10 14.65 11.23
C ALA A 288 -11.71 13.56 10.34
N TYR A 289 -11.82 13.78 9.02
CA TYR A 289 -12.47 12.85 8.08
C TYR A 289 -11.50 12.24 7.06
N ARG A 290 -10.19 12.51 7.21
CA ARG A 290 -9.19 12.13 6.22
C ARG A 290 -8.89 10.64 6.28
N VAL A 291 -9.09 9.96 5.16
CA VAL A 291 -8.65 8.57 4.94
C VAL A 291 -7.26 8.57 4.30
N LYS A 292 -6.35 7.77 4.84
CA LYS A 292 -4.98 7.61 4.33
C LYS A 292 -4.96 6.69 3.11
N PRO A 293 -4.04 6.91 2.14
CA PRO A 293 -3.87 6.01 1.00
C PRO A 293 -3.62 4.55 1.38
N ALA A 294 -2.85 4.31 2.46
CA ALA A 294 -2.62 2.96 2.99
C ALA A 294 -3.91 2.22 3.37
N THR A 295 -4.96 2.94 3.80
CA THR A 295 -6.25 2.35 4.15
C THR A 295 -7.02 1.91 2.91
N LEU A 296 -6.98 2.67 1.81
CA LEU A 296 -7.56 2.25 0.53
C LEU A 296 -6.83 1.05 -0.06
N VAL A 297 -5.50 1.05 0.01
CA VAL A 297 -4.68 -0.11 -0.35
C VAL A 297 -5.11 -1.37 0.40
N ARG A 298 -5.24 -1.26 1.73
CA ARG A 298 -5.68 -2.36 2.58
C ARG A 298 -7.09 -2.80 2.19
N LEU A 299 -7.98 -1.86 1.91
CA LEU A 299 -9.33 -2.13 1.44
C LEU A 299 -9.32 -2.92 0.12
N GLY A 300 -8.48 -2.52 -0.83
CA GLY A 300 -8.36 -3.17 -2.13
C GLY A 300 -7.96 -4.63 -2.06
N SER A 301 -7.15 -4.98 -1.06
CA SER A 301 -6.81 -6.37 -0.76
C SER A 301 -7.91 -7.08 0.05
N SER A 302 -8.70 -6.36 0.85
CA SER A 302 -9.65 -6.96 1.79
C SER A 302 -10.96 -7.46 1.19
N LEU A 303 -11.42 -6.84 0.10
CA LEU A 303 -12.70 -7.14 -0.54
C LEU A 303 -12.49 -7.81 -1.90
N PRO A 304 -13.37 -8.74 -2.29
CA PRO A 304 -13.35 -9.32 -3.63
C PRO A 304 -13.82 -8.28 -4.66
N SER A 305 -13.16 -8.22 -5.81
CA SER A 305 -13.66 -7.50 -6.98
C SER A 305 -15.01 -8.07 -7.41
N THR A 306 -15.95 -7.16 -7.65
CA THR A 306 -17.27 -7.44 -8.23
C THR A 306 -17.23 -7.44 -9.77
N VAL A 307 -16.25 -6.73 -10.34
CA VAL A 307 -16.08 -6.60 -11.80
C VAL A 307 -15.26 -7.75 -12.38
N MET A 308 -14.17 -8.16 -11.72
CA MET A 308 -13.32 -9.23 -12.24
C MET A 308 -13.90 -10.61 -11.94
N ARG A 309 -13.91 -11.48 -12.96
CA ARG A 309 -14.23 -12.92 -12.76
C ARG A 309 -13.28 -13.55 -11.74
N ARG A 310 -13.76 -14.52 -10.96
CA ARG A 310 -12.90 -15.34 -10.10
C ARG A 310 -11.77 -15.97 -10.90
N LYS A 311 -10.61 -16.14 -10.26
CA LYS A 311 -9.45 -16.81 -10.85
C LYS A 311 -9.79 -18.27 -11.14
N LYS A 312 -9.06 -18.88 -12.08
CA LYS A 312 -9.24 -20.29 -12.48
C LYS A 312 -9.12 -21.27 -11.30
N ASN A 313 -8.38 -20.90 -10.25
CA ASN A 313 -8.22 -21.68 -9.02
C ASN A 313 -9.32 -21.41 -7.96
N GLY A 314 -10.39 -20.69 -8.29
CA GLY A 314 -11.49 -20.38 -7.37
C GLY A 314 -11.28 -19.12 -6.51
N GLY A 315 -10.06 -18.59 -6.44
CA GLY A 315 -9.74 -17.41 -5.64
C GLY A 315 -10.33 -16.11 -6.20
N ALA A 316 -10.64 -15.16 -5.32
CA ALA A 316 -11.11 -13.84 -5.72
C ALA A 316 -9.95 -12.97 -6.24
N ASN A 317 -10.27 -12.05 -7.15
CA ASN A 317 -9.39 -10.94 -7.50
C ASN A 317 -9.56 -9.81 -6.46
N PRO A 318 -8.48 -9.11 -6.09
CA PRO A 318 -8.58 -7.91 -5.26
C PRO A 318 -9.37 -6.82 -5.99
N LEU A 319 -9.89 -5.83 -5.26
CA LEU A 319 -10.58 -4.68 -5.86
C LEU A 319 -9.68 -3.94 -6.84
N LEU A 320 -10.30 -3.41 -7.88
CA LEU A 320 -9.68 -2.52 -8.83
C LEU A 320 -9.52 -1.09 -8.27
N GLY A 321 -8.66 -0.30 -8.92
CA GLY A 321 -8.50 1.14 -8.64
C GLY A 321 -9.84 1.88 -8.61
N SER A 322 -10.69 1.57 -9.59
CA SER A 322 -12.03 2.13 -9.74
C SER A 322 -13.00 1.68 -8.66
N GLU A 323 -13.00 0.40 -8.30
CA GLU A 323 -13.84 -0.12 -7.22
C GLU A 323 -13.42 0.49 -5.87
N MET A 324 -12.12 0.68 -5.64
CA MET A 324 -11.64 1.43 -4.46
C MET A 324 -12.09 2.89 -4.48
N LEU A 325 -12.03 3.55 -5.64
CA LEU A 325 -12.53 4.93 -5.80
C LEU A 325 -14.03 5.01 -5.57
N GLN A 326 -14.81 4.06 -6.09
CA GLN A 326 -16.24 3.97 -5.86
C GLN A 326 -16.55 3.82 -4.36
N ARG A 327 -15.80 2.98 -3.62
CA ARG A 327 -15.95 2.85 -2.16
C ARG A 327 -15.64 4.16 -1.44
N TYR A 328 -14.61 4.88 -1.88
CA TYR A 328 -14.30 6.20 -1.34
C TYR A 328 -15.38 7.24 -1.64
N ASP A 329 -15.96 7.23 -2.85
CA ASP A 329 -17.07 8.12 -3.21
C ASP A 329 -18.32 7.81 -2.36
N THR A 330 -18.64 6.52 -2.16
CA THR A 330 -19.72 6.10 -1.26
C THR A 330 -19.48 6.59 0.17
N TRP A 331 -18.24 6.53 0.65
CA TRP A 331 -17.85 7.08 1.95
C TRP A 331 -18.08 8.59 2.04
N LEU A 332 -17.67 9.36 1.02
CA LEU A 332 -17.90 10.80 1.00
C LEU A 332 -19.40 11.15 1.00
N ILE A 333 -20.21 10.33 0.34
CA ILE A 333 -21.68 10.48 0.32
C ILE A 333 -22.26 10.17 1.69
N ALA A 334 -21.85 9.08 2.35
CA ALA A 334 -22.26 8.77 3.72
C ALA A 334 -21.87 9.88 4.71
N LEU A 335 -20.68 10.46 4.57
CA LEU A 335 -20.24 11.61 5.36
C LEU A 335 -21.10 12.85 5.08
N ASN A 336 -21.39 13.14 3.82
CA ASN A 336 -22.22 14.28 3.45
C ASN A 336 -23.65 14.11 3.98
N GLU A 337 -24.21 12.90 3.88
CA GLU A 337 -25.49 12.52 4.46
C GLU A 337 -25.52 12.76 5.98
N ALA A 338 -24.50 12.28 6.70
CA ALA A 338 -24.37 12.46 8.14
C ALA A 338 -24.26 13.93 8.56
N LEU A 339 -23.44 14.71 7.85
CA LEU A 339 -23.20 16.12 8.16
C LEU A 339 -24.40 17.02 7.83
N THR A 340 -25.13 16.71 6.74
CA THR A 340 -26.31 17.48 6.33
C THR A 340 -27.59 17.01 7.00
N ARG A 341 -27.56 15.86 7.68
CA ARG A 341 -28.71 15.19 8.31
C ARG A 341 -29.84 14.88 7.33
N ARG A 342 -29.51 14.72 6.04
CA ARG A 342 -30.46 14.41 4.97
C ARG A 342 -30.37 12.94 4.62
N ALA A 343 -31.29 12.12 5.12
CA ALA A 343 -31.34 10.70 4.80
C ALA A 343 -31.48 10.45 3.29
N LEU A 344 -30.60 9.62 2.72
CA LEU A 344 -30.68 9.18 1.33
C LEU A 344 -31.37 7.82 1.21
N THR A 345 -31.23 6.97 2.23
CA THR A 345 -31.85 5.64 2.33
C THR A 345 -32.33 5.38 3.76
N PRO A 346 -33.19 4.37 3.98
CA PRO A 346 -33.57 3.93 5.34
C PRO A 346 -32.37 3.52 6.21
N GLY A 347 -31.26 3.08 5.58
CA GLY A 347 -30.03 2.76 6.29
C GLY A 347 -29.38 3.94 7.02
N TYR A 348 -29.79 5.19 6.73
CA TYR A 348 -29.41 6.35 7.53
C TYR A 348 -29.77 6.18 9.01
N GLU A 349 -30.95 5.64 9.29
CA GLU A 349 -31.48 5.48 10.64
C GLU A 349 -31.06 4.19 11.31
N THR A 350 -30.77 3.13 10.55
CA THR A 350 -30.53 1.78 11.09
C THR A 350 -29.08 1.34 11.01
N GLY A 351 -28.29 1.91 10.09
CA GLY A 351 -26.90 1.54 9.86
C GLY A 351 -25.96 1.94 11.00
N ALA A 352 -25.00 1.08 11.31
CA ALA A 352 -23.97 1.34 12.32
C ALA A 352 -22.97 2.44 11.89
N TYR A 353 -22.74 2.57 10.59
CA TYR A 353 -21.78 3.51 9.99
C TYR A 353 -22.50 4.55 9.11
N ARG A 354 -23.65 5.04 9.59
CA ARG A 354 -24.50 6.01 8.87
C ARG A 354 -25.00 7.08 9.83
N GLY A 355 -25.43 8.22 9.27
CA GLY A 355 -25.99 9.34 10.04
C GLY A 355 -25.10 9.78 11.21
N GLN A 356 -25.71 10.10 12.34
CA GLN A 356 -24.96 10.55 13.53
C GLN A 356 -23.99 9.47 14.06
N ARG A 357 -24.36 8.19 13.99
CA ARG A 357 -23.50 7.08 14.46
C ARG A 357 -22.18 7.01 13.69
N LEU A 358 -22.18 7.39 12.42
CA LEU A 358 -20.97 7.52 11.63
C LEU A 358 -20.03 8.57 12.24
N LEU A 359 -20.55 9.73 12.63
CA LEU A 359 -19.74 10.80 13.22
C LEU A 359 -19.20 10.39 14.59
N ASP A 360 -20.04 9.78 15.42
CA ASP A 360 -19.66 9.32 16.76
C ASP A 360 -18.58 8.23 16.69
N THR A 361 -18.68 7.31 15.73
CA THR A 361 -17.65 6.28 15.51
C THR A 361 -16.35 6.86 14.96
N ILE A 362 -16.40 7.87 14.10
CA ILE A 362 -15.19 8.57 13.62
C ILE A 362 -14.48 9.28 14.77
N GLU A 363 -15.23 9.91 15.67
CA GLU A 363 -14.65 10.56 16.85
C GLU A 363 -13.96 9.55 17.78
N ARG A 364 -14.57 8.38 17.96
CA ARG A 364 -14.04 7.31 18.82
C ARG A 364 -12.84 6.57 18.21
N ASP A 365 -12.95 6.13 16.96
CA ASP A 365 -12.04 5.14 16.35
C ASP A 365 -11.15 5.74 15.24
N GLY A 366 -11.45 6.97 14.80
CA GLY A 366 -10.76 7.64 13.69
C GLY A 366 -11.28 7.25 12.30
N ALA A 367 -11.15 8.17 11.34
CA ALA A 367 -11.71 8.03 9.99
C ALA A 367 -11.21 6.79 9.23
N ASP A 368 -9.93 6.40 9.38
CA ASP A 368 -9.36 5.23 8.68
C ASP A 368 -10.01 3.91 9.10
N ALA A 369 -10.20 3.71 10.41
CA ALA A 369 -10.79 2.49 10.95
C ALA A 369 -12.27 2.38 10.57
N VAL A 370 -13.00 3.49 10.70
CA VAL A 370 -14.42 3.57 10.38
C VAL A 370 -14.68 3.44 8.88
N PHE A 371 -13.87 4.08 8.02
CA PHE A 371 -13.96 3.92 6.57
C PHE A 371 -13.81 2.46 6.15
N PHE A 372 -12.84 1.76 6.73
CA PHE A 372 -12.61 0.35 6.44
C PHE A 372 -13.81 -0.51 6.87
N ALA A 373 -14.32 -0.30 8.09
CA ALA A 373 -15.48 -1.03 8.60
C ALA A 373 -16.78 -0.72 7.82
N PHE A 374 -17.01 0.55 7.48
CA PHE A 374 -18.09 1.01 6.61
C PHE A 374 -18.04 0.30 5.26
N SER A 375 -16.86 0.25 4.63
CA SER A 375 -16.71 -0.36 3.30
C SER A 375 -17.02 -1.86 3.31
N HIS A 376 -16.67 -2.58 4.39
CA HIS A 376 -17.05 -3.98 4.58
C HIS A 376 -18.55 -4.15 4.84
N ALA A 377 -19.16 -3.29 5.66
CA ALA A 377 -20.61 -3.32 5.92
C ALA A 377 -21.41 -3.09 4.64
N GLU A 378 -21.04 -2.08 3.85
CA GLU A 378 -21.65 -1.77 2.55
C GLU A 378 -21.38 -2.86 1.50
N ALA A 379 -20.27 -3.60 1.60
CA ALA A 379 -20.03 -4.75 0.72
C ALA A 379 -20.88 -5.97 1.10
N ALA A 380 -21.16 -6.17 2.39
CA ALA A 380 -21.98 -7.27 2.89
C ALA A 380 -23.49 -7.02 2.70
N ALA A 381 -23.94 -5.79 2.91
CA ALA A 381 -25.31 -5.34 2.73
C ALA A 381 -25.33 -3.99 1.99
N PRO A 382 -25.30 -4.00 0.64
CA PRO A 382 -25.32 -2.77 -0.16
C PRO A 382 -26.58 -1.95 0.08
N ASP A 383 -26.42 -0.66 0.35
CA ASP A 383 -27.53 0.28 0.61
C ASP A 383 -27.32 1.59 -0.15
N LEU A 384 -26.17 2.25 0.03
CA LEU A 384 -25.83 3.46 -0.73
C LEU A 384 -25.43 3.15 -2.18
N GLY A 385 -24.75 2.02 -2.41
CA GLY A 385 -24.26 1.62 -3.74
C GLY A 385 -25.32 1.70 -4.84
N PRO A 386 -26.51 1.06 -4.67
CA PRO A 386 -27.61 1.13 -5.62
C PRO A 386 -28.10 2.56 -5.89
N VAL A 387 -28.32 3.36 -4.84
CA VAL A 387 -28.78 4.75 -4.98
C VAL A 387 -27.78 5.62 -5.73
N ILE A 388 -26.48 5.39 -5.50
CA ILE A 388 -25.40 6.11 -6.20
C ILE A 388 -25.38 5.75 -7.67
N ALA A 389 -25.65 4.49 -8.03
CA ALA A 389 -25.71 4.07 -9.44
C ALA A 389 -26.88 4.72 -10.19
N GLU A 390 -27.96 5.08 -9.50
CA GLU A 390 -29.10 5.80 -10.05
C GLU A 390 -28.91 7.33 -10.05
N ARG A 391 -28.21 7.88 -9.05
CA ARG A 391 -28.06 9.33 -8.83
C ARG A 391 -26.59 9.74 -8.75
N HIS A 392 -25.91 9.75 -9.90
CA HIS A 392 -24.50 10.17 -10.00
C HIS A 392 -24.23 11.59 -9.49
N SER A 393 -25.23 12.48 -9.47
CA SER A 393 -25.14 13.82 -8.88
C SER A 393 -24.65 13.82 -7.43
N LEU A 394 -24.99 12.79 -6.65
CA LEU A 394 -24.59 12.65 -5.25
C LEU A 394 -23.06 12.60 -5.09
N ARG A 395 -22.33 12.00 -6.04
CA ARG A 395 -20.85 11.97 -6.02
C ARG A 395 -20.28 13.38 -6.10
N TRP A 396 -20.86 14.22 -6.94
CA TRP A 396 -20.42 15.60 -7.14
C TRP A 396 -20.75 16.48 -5.95
N GLU A 397 -21.96 16.34 -5.39
CA GLU A 397 -22.35 17.03 -4.16
C GLU A 397 -21.41 16.70 -3.00
N ALA A 398 -21.09 15.42 -2.83
CA ALA A 398 -20.19 14.94 -1.79
C ALA A 398 -18.74 15.42 -2.00
N ASP A 399 -18.20 15.39 -3.22
CA ASP A 399 -16.86 15.93 -3.50
C ASP A 399 -16.82 17.45 -3.33
N ALA A 400 -17.87 18.18 -3.72
CA ALA A 400 -17.97 19.62 -3.49
C ALA A 400 -17.96 19.95 -1.98
N ALA A 401 -18.74 19.21 -1.19
CA ALA A 401 -18.76 19.33 0.27
C ALA A 401 -17.38 19.03 0.87
N ARG A 402 -16.69 17.99 0.40
CA ARG A 402 -15.31 17.68 0.78
C ARG A 402 -14.36 18.84 0.45
N LYS A 403 -14.42 19.43 -0.76
CA LYS A 403 -13.59 20.59 -1.13
C LYS A 403 -13.81 21.75 -0.16
N ALA A 404 -15.06 22.02 0.19
CA ALA A 404 -15.43 23.08 1.12
C ALA A 404 -14.85 22.83 2.52
N ARG A 405 -14.99 21.61 3.06
CA ARG A 405 -14.40 21.21 4.36
C ARG A 405 -12.88 21.36 4.37
N ALA A 406 -12.21 20.84 3.35
CA ALA A 406 -10.75 20.94 3.23
C ALA A 406 -10.28 22.40 3.16
N LYS A 407 -10.98 23.25 2.39
CA LYS A 407 -10.70 24.69 2.31
C LYS A 407 -10.90 25.37 3.66
N ALA A 408 -12.00 25.09 4.36
CA ALA A 408 -12.29 25.65 5.67
C ALA A 408 -11.21 25.26 6.70
N SER A 409 -10.81 23.99 6.74
CA SER A 409 -9.75 23.52 7.64
C SER A 409 -8.39 24.17 7.35
N ARG A 410 -8.01 24.31 6.07
CA ARG A 410 -6.78 25.02 5.69
C ARG A 410 -6.83 26.49 6.10
N ALA A 411 -7.97 27.15 5.94
CA ALA A 411 -8.15 28.54 6.37
C ALA A 411 -8.05 28.69 7.90
N ALA A 412 -8.63 27.76 8.67
CA ALA A 412 -8.52 27.73 10.12
C ALA A 412 -7.06 27.55 10.58
N ALA A 413 -6.36 26.53 10.06
CA ALA A 413 -4.95 26.30 10.38
C ALA A 413 -4.05 27.47 9.97
N ALA A 414 -4.33 28.13 8.84
CA ALA A 414 -3.61 29.34 8.44
C ALA A 414 -3.87 30.51 9.39
N ARG A 415 -5.09 30.64 9.93
CA ARG A 415 -5.44 31.65 10.94
C ARG A 415 -4.71 31.38 12.25
N GLU A 416 -4.71 30.13 12.73
CA GLU A 416 -3.97 29.73 13.94
C GLU A 416 -2.48 30.02 13.81
N ARG A 417 -1.84 29.59 12.71
CA ARG A 417 -0.43 29.91 12.45
C ARG A 417 -0.14 31.41 12.42
N ARG A 418 -1.06 32.23 11.89
CA ARG A 418 -0.91 33.69 11.91
C ARG A 418 -0.99 34.25 13.33
N VAL A 419 -1.84 33.69 14.18
CA VAL A 419 -1.93 34.05 15.60
C VAL A 419 -0.67 33.62 16.34
N GLU A 420 -0.19 32.39 16.16
CA GLU A 420 1.06 31.90 16.73
C GLU A 420 2.25 32.78 16.35
N VAL A 421 2.41 33.09 15.06
CA VAL A 421 3.48 33.98 14.58
C VAL A 421 3.33 35.40 15.13
N ARG A 422 2.09 35.89 15.33
CA ARG A 422 1.84 37.21 15.94
C ARG A 422 2.23 37.22 17.41
N ASN A 423 1.87 36.18 18.16
CA ASN A 423 2.21 36.03 19.57
C ASN A 423 3.72 35.88 19.75
N ALA A 424 4.36 34.99 18.98
CA ALA A 424 5.82 34.81 19.01
C ALA A 424 6.60 36.10 18.67
N ARG A 425 6.05 36.98 17.82
CA ARG A 425 6.61 38.32 17.58
C ARG A 425 6.38 39.28 18.73
N ALA A 426 5.20 39.26 19.35
CA ALA A 426 4.91 40.08 20.53
C ALA A 426 5.83 39.70 21.71
N ASP A 427 6.15 38.41 21.84
CA ASP A 427 7.04 37.85 22.86
C ASP A 427 8.53 38.01 22.54
N GLY A 428 8.88 38.68 21.44
CA GLY A 428 10.28 38.92 21.02
C GLY A 428 11.04 37.68 20.53
N MET A 429 10.37 36.53 20.39
CA MET A 429 10.98 35.27 19.93
C MET A 429 11.16 35.20 18.41
N MET A 430 10.55 36.13 17.65
CA MET A 430 10.70 36.21 16.20
C MET A 430 11.01 37.64 15.75
N ALA A 431 11.95 37.77 14.80
CA ALA A 431 12.27 39.04 14.16
C ALA A 431 11.04 39.64 13.44
N PRO A 432 10.94 40.98 13.38
CA PRO A 432 9.87 41.67 12.67
C PRO A 432 9.86 41.28 11.18
N PRO A 433 8.68 41.25 10.54
CA PRO A 433 8.59 40.92 9.13
C PRO A 433 9.45 41.89 8.33
N GLN A 434 10.50 41.39 7.69
CA GLN A 434 11.22 42.17 6.71
C GLN A 434 10.22 42.58 5.61
N LYS A 435 10.14 43.88 5.32
CA LYS A 435 9.38 44.37 4.17
C LYS A 435 9.96 43.69 2.95
N ARG A 436 9.25 42.67 2.44
CA ARG A 436 9.56 42.11 1.12
C ARG A 436 9.50 43.27 0.15
N ARG A 437 10.65 43.67 -0.38
CA ARG A 437 10.69 44.50 -1.59
C ARG A 437 9.82 43.77 -2.61
N PRO A 438 8.87 44.46 -3.27
CA PRO A 438 8.09 43.83 -4.31
C PRO A 438 9.09 43.21 -5.29
N ASN A 439 9.11 41.87 -5.34
CA ASN A 439 9.83 41.18 -6.38
C ASN A 439 9.14 41.63 -7.66
N ARG A 440 9.82 42.52 -8.40
CA ARG A 440 9.55 42.74 -9.81
C ARG A 440 9.98 41.45 -10.49
N GLU A 441 9.16 40.42 -10.37
CA GLU A 441 9.20 39.28 -11.27
C GLU A 441 8.90 39.89 -12.63
N GLU A 442 9.96 40.12 -13.40
CA GLU A 442 9.81 40.27 -14.83
C GLU A 442 9.01 39.05 -15.29
N PRO A 443 7.86 39.25 -15.97
CA PRO A 443 7.06 38.13 -16.42
C PRO A 443 7.98 37.24 -17.22
N MET A 444 8.18 35.99 -16.77
CA MET A 444 8.91 35.02 -17.58
C MET A 444 8.27 35.05 -18.97
N PRO A 445 9.08 35.09 -20.04
CA PRO A 445 8.54 35.05 -21.39
C PRO A 445 7.65 33.82 -21.47
N THR A 446 6.33 34.03 -21.53
CA THR A 446 5.38 33.01 -21.92
C THR A 446 5.89 32.50 -23.25
N ALA A 447 6.42 31.27 -23.27
CA ALA A 447 6.76 30.60 -24.51
C ALA A 447 5.55 30.79 -25.43
N PRO A 448 5.72 31.34 -26.64
CA PRO A 448 4.60 31.57 -27.53
C PRO A 448 3.93 30.23 -27.74
N VAL A 449 2.74 30.08 -27.16
CA VAL A 449 1.82 29.04 -27.57
C VAL A 449 1.56 29.40 -29.02
N GLN A 450 2.21 28.68 -29.94
CA GLN A 450 1.82 28.71 -31.33
C GLN A 450 0.38 28.21 -31.33
N SER A 451 -0.56 29.14 -31.29
CA SER A 451 -1.94 28.91 -31.65
C SER A 451 -1.88 28.45 -33.09
N ALA A 452 -1.83 27.13 -33.29
CA ALA A 452 -2.05 26.56 -34.60
C ALA A 452 -3.36 27.18 -35.09
N THR A 453 -3.33 27.78 -36.28
CA THR A 453 -4.51 28.30 -36.94
C THR A 453 -5.42 27.12 -37.24
N GLU A 454 -6.19 26.73 -36.23
CA GLU A 454 -7.09 25.59 -36.27
C GLU A 454 -8.30 26.00 -37.11
N ALA A 455 -8.63 25.18 -38.10
CA ALA A 455 -9.73 25.42 -39.01
C ALA A 455 -11.02 25.72 -38.21
N ALA A 456 -11.81 26.70 -38.65
CA ALA A 456 -13.06 27.05 -38.00
C ALA A 456 -13.93 25.79 -37.80
N HIS A 457 -14.12 25.40 -36.55
CA HIS A 457 -14.92 24.25 -36.20
C HIS A 457 -16.42 24.61 -36.30
N PRO A 458 -17.29 23.63 -36.60
CA PRO A 458 -18.73 23.87 -36.67
C PRO A 458 -19.24 24.37 -35.32
N VAL A 459 -19.80 25.58 -35.31
CA VAL A 459 -20.45 26.17 -34.13
C VAL A 459 -21.85 25.57 -34.02
N LEU A 460 -22.13 24.93 -32.89
CA LEU A 460 -23.46 24.36 -32.61
C LEU A 460 -24.50 25.48 -32.43
N SER A 461 -25.71 25.26 -32.96
CA SER A 461 -26.82 26.19 -32.72
C SER A 461 -27.22 26.19 -31.23
N ALA A 462 -27.77 27.31 -30.76
CA ALA A 462 -28.26 27.44 -29.39
C ALA A 462 -29.32 26.37 -29.04
N GLU A 463 -30.13 25.96 -30.03
CA GLU A 463 -31.13 24.88 -29.89
C GLU A 463 -30.47 23.52 -29.60
N MET A 464 -29.38 23.19 -30.28
CA MET A 464 -28.64 21.93 -30.06
C MET A 464 -27.95 21.91 -28.69
N ILE A 465 -27.47 23.06 -28.22
CA ILE A 465 -26.91 23.20 -26.86
C ILE A 465 -28.01 23.06 -25.81
N ALA A 466 -29.19 23.64 -26.06
CA ALA A 466 -30.34 23.49 -25.17
C ALA A 466 -30.80 22.02 -25.07
N MET A 467 -30.78 21.27 -26.17
CA MET A 467 -31.08 19.83 -26.18
C MET A 467 -30.19 19.03 -25.22
N LEU A 468 -28.89 19.34 -25.12
CA LEU A 468 -27.98 18.66 -24.18
C LEU A 468 -28.31 18.93 -22.71
N SER A 469 -29.03 20.01 -22.42
CA SER A 469 -29.43 20.40 -21.07
C SER A 469 -30.82 19.90 -20.68
N THR A 470 -31.51 19.19 -21.58
CA THR A 470 -32.78 18.52 -21.28
C THR A 470 -32.56 17.30 -20.38
N PRO A 471 -33.56 16.87 -19.59
CA PRO A 471 -33.46 15.64 -18.79
C PRO A 471 -33.07 14.41 -19.61
N GLU A 472 -33.59 14.30 -20.84
CA GLU A 472 -33.30 13.22 -21.77
C GLU A 472 -31.85 13.29 -22.24
N GLY A 473 -31.36 14.48 -22.61
CA GLY A 473 -29.96 14.71 -22.99
C GLY A 473 -28.99 14.38 -21.86
N MET A 474 -29.31 14.82 -20.63
CA MET A 474 -28.53 14.50 -19.44
C MET A 474 -28.49 12.98 -19.17
N ALA A 475 -29.62 12.29 -19.34
CA ALA A 475 -29.71 10.84 -19.16
C ALA A 475 -28.93 10.06 -20.24
N GLU A 476 -28.91 10.53 -21.48
CA GLU A 476 -28.04 9.98 -22.53
C GLU A 476 -26.56 10.21 -22.20
N GLY A 477 -26.19 11.42 -21.74
CA GLY A 477 -24.84 11.75 -21.31
C GLY A 477 -24.34 10.85 -20.17
N ASP A 478 -25.19 10.60 -19.17
CA ASP A 478 -24.89 9.70 -18.05
C ASP A 478 -24.70 8.25 -18.53
N ARG A 479 -25.57 7.77 -19.42
CA ARG A 479 -25.47 6.42 -19.99
C ARG A 479 -24.21 6.25 -20.84
N LEU A 480 -23.86 7.25 -21.65
CA LEU A 480 -22.62 7.26 -22.43
C LEU A 480 -21.39 7.28 -21.51
N TYR A 481 -21.45 8.00 -20.39
CA TYR A 481 -20.40 7.97 -19.37
C TYR A 481 -20.23 6.56 -18.77
N ARG A 482 -21.32 5.84 -18.49
CA ARG A 482 -21.26 4.45 -17.97
C ARG A 482 -20.66 3.46 -18.97
N GLU A 483 -20.88 3.62 -20.27
CA GLU A 483 -20.25 2.75 -21.28
C GLU A 483 -18.73 2.80 -21.25
N TRP A 484 -18.17 3.93 -20.79
CA TRP A 484 -16.74 4.12 -20.58
C TRP A 484 -16.19 3.56 -19.28
N ASP A 485 -17.02 3.18 -18.30
CA ASP A 485 -16.58 2.79 -16.94
C ASP A 485 -15.51 1.69 -16.98
N GLN A 486 -15.74 0.61 -17.73
CA GLN A 486 -14.75 -0.46 -17.92
C GLN A 486 -13.47 0.01 -18.66
N GLY A 487 -13.63 0.94 -19.60
CA GLY A 487 -12.50 1.55 -20.32
C GLY A 487 -11.68 2.47 -19.42
N PHE A 488 -12.30 3.12 -18.44
CA PHE A 488 -11.62 3.95 -17.44
C PHE A 488 -10.78 3.08 -16.50
N ASP A 489 -11.32 1.93 -16.10
CA ASP A 489 -10.70 1.00 -15.16
C ASP A 489 -9.52 0.26 -15.76
N PHE A 490 -9.63 -0.07 -17.05
CA PHE A 490 -8.61 -0.78 -17.79
C PHE A 490 -8.42 -0.16 -19.18
N PRO A 491 -7.81 1.02 -19.27
CA PRO A 491 -7.70 1.72 -20.55
C PRO A 491 -7.02 0.87 -21.61
N PHE A 492 -5.98 0.14 -21.25
CA PHE A 492 -5.29 -0.70 -22.20
C PHE A 492 -6.07 -1.97 -22.62
N SER A 493 -6.81 -2.60 -21.70
CA SER A 493 -7.48 -3.88 -21.97
C SER A 493 -8.92 -3.74 -22.45
N HIS A 494 -9.56 -2.61 -22.15
CA HIS A 494 -11.00 -2.41 -22.35
C HIS A 494 -11.36 -1.12 -23.09
N ALA A 495 -10.46 -0.13 -23.26
CA ALA A 495 -10.82 1.10 -23.98
C ALA A 495 -11.23 0.84 -25.43
N VAL A 496 -10.54 -0.06 -26.12
CA VAL A 496 -10.87 -0.45 -27.50
C VAL A 496 -12.29 -1.02 -27.55
N LYS A 497 -12.60 -2.00 -26.69
CA LYS A 497 -13.92 -2.62 -26.61
C LYS A 497 -15.00 -1.61 -26.22
N ALA A 498 -14.71 -0.70 -25.29
CA ALA A 498 -15.63 0.37 -24.90
C ALA A 498 -15.89 1.32 -26.07
N ALA A 499 -14.85 1.76 -26.78
CA ALA A 499 -14.97 2.61 -27.97
C ALA A 499 -15.76 1.91 -29.10
N GLU A 500 -15.56 0.61 -29.31
CA GLU A 500 -16.34 -0.20 -30.25
C GLU A 500 -17.82 -0.28 -29.85
N ARG A 501 -18.12 -0.58 -28.58
CA ARG A 501 -19.50 -0.60 -28.06
C ARG A 501 -20.19 0.75 -28.23
N ILE A 502 -19.51 1.83 -27.87
CA ILE A 502 -20.02 3.21 -28.00
C ILE A 502 -20.30 3.52 -29.47
N LYS A 503 -19.35 3.24 -30.35
CA LYS A 503 -19.54 3.46 -31.79
C LYS A 503 -20.75 2.67 -32.32
N ALA A 504 -20.90 1.41 -31.92
CA ALA A 504 -22.04 0.58 -32.29
C ALA A 504 -23.36 1.10 -31.70
N ALA A 505 -23.36 1.61 -30.48
CA ALA A 505 -24.54 2.18 -29.83
C ALA A 505 -25.04 3.47 -30.52
N PHE A 506 -24.13 4.34 -30.94
CA PHE A 506 -24.47 5.49 -31.79
C PHE A 506 -25.07 5.04 -33.14
N GLN A 507 -24.55 3.96 -33.74
CA GLN A 507 -25.07 3.42 -35.01
C GLN A 507 -26.45 2.77 -34.87
N ARG A 508 -26.75 2.16 -33.72
CA ARG A 508 -28.07 1.59 -33.42
C ARG A 508 -29.13 2.64 -33.07
N GLY A 509 -28.72 3.88 -32.81
CA GLY A 509 -29.61 4.94 -32.35
C GLY A 509 -29.92 4.88 -30.86
N ASP A 510 -29.05 4.27 -30.05
CA ASP A 510 -29.23 4.17 -28.59
C ASP A 510 -29.10 5.54 -27.88
N PHE A 511 -28.56 6.55 -28.59
CA PHE A 511 -28.32 7.91 -28.11
C PHE A 511 -28.83 8.96 -29.12
N PRO A 512 -30.15 9.10 -29.33
CA PRO A 512 -30.69 9.96 -30.39
C PRO A 512 -30.32 11.45 -30.23
N ILE A 513 -30.32 12.00 -29.01
CA ILE A 513 -29.95 13.40 -28.76
C ILE A 513 -28.45 13.61 -28.99
N LEU A 514 -27.61 12.75 -28.41
CA LEU A 514 -26.16 12.85 -28.58
C LEU A 514 -25.74 12.58 -30.04
N ALA A 515 -26.44 11.70 -30.76
CA ALA A 515 -26.19 11.43 -32.16
C ALA A 515 -26.52 12.64 -33.04
N ALA A 516 -27.64 13.32 -32.79
CA ALA A 516 -28.01 14.55 -33.50
C ALA A 516 -26.97 15.66 -33.27
N VAL A 517 -26.58 15.88 -32.02
CA VAL A 517 -25.54 16.87 -31.68
C VAL A 517 -24.20 16.47 -32.29
N ASN A 518 -23.80 15.20 -32.20
CA ASN A 518 -22.56 14.73 -32.80
C ASN A 518 -22.57 14.87 -34.33
N ALA A 519 -23.69 14.64 -35.01
CA ALA A 519 -23.83 14.89 -36.45
C ALA A 519 -23.64 16.37 -36.77
N ALA A 520 -24.23 17.28 -35.98
CA ALA A 520 -24.02 18.73 -36.10
C ALA A 520 -22.56 19.15 -35.82
N MET A 521 -21.82 18.37 -35.03
CA MET A 521 -20.37 18.51 -34.85
C MET A 521 -19.54 17.81 -35.95
N ASP A 522 -20.11 17.50 -37.12
CA ASP A 522 -19.42 16.72 -38.18
C ASP A 522 -18.84 15.39 -37.64
N ASN A 523 -19.61 14.70 -36.81
CA ASN A 523 -19.23 13.45 -36.15
C ASN A 523 -17.91 13.52 -35.36
N TYR A 524 -17.55 14.69 -34.83
CA TYR A 524 -16.26 14.91 -34.19
C TYR A 524 -15.97 13.96 -33.03
N TYR A 525 -16.97 13.67 -32.18
CA TYR A 525 -16.79 12.76 -31.05
C TYR A 525 -16.46 11.34 -31.52
N LEU A 526 -17.24 10.79 -32.46
CA LEU A 526 -16.99 9.46 -33.03
C LEU A 526 -15.67 9.38 -33.80
N ARG A 527 -15.26 10.45 -34.50
CA ARG A 527 -13.94 10.52 -35.15
C ARG A 527 -12.82 10.52 -34.12
N SER A 528 -13.04 11.13 -32.96
CA SER A 528 -12.07 11.19 -31.87
C SER A 528 -11.88 9.86 -31.15
N LEU A 529 -12.73 8.85 -31.38
CA LEU A 529 -12.51 7.47 -30.92
C LEU A 529 -11.40 6.74 -31.72
N LYS A 530 -11.06 7.20 -32.93
CA LYS A 530 -10.11 6.52 -33.83
C LYS A 530 -8.73 6.24 -33.19
N PRO A 531 -8.11 7.14 -32.42
CA PRO A 531 -6.85 6.85 -31.75
C PRO A 531 -6.96 5.65 -30.82
N ILE A 532 -8.01 5.54 -30.01
CA ILE A 532 -8.25 4.39 -29.13
C ILE A 532 -8.43 3.11 -29.94
N LEU A 533 -9.22 3.15 -31.01
CA LEU A 533 -9.46 1.99 -31.88
C LEU A 533 -8.20 1.50 -32.61
N LYS A 534 -7.16 2.33 -32.70
CA LYS A 534 -5.84 1.97 -33.25
C LYS A 534 -4.88 1.43 -32.20
N ILE A 535 -5.19 1.59 -30.91
CA ILE A 535 -4.40 0.98 -29.83
C ILE A 535 -4.68 -0.52 -29.88
N SER A 536 -3.66 -1.29 -30.21
CA SER A 536 -3.72 -2.73 -30.35
C SER A 536 -2.97 -3.38 -29.19
N TYR A 537 -3.40 -4.57 -28.77
CA TYR A 537 -2.62 -5.39 -27.82
C TYR A 537 -1.26 -5.77 -28.39
N ASP A 538 -1.18 -5.85 -29.73
CA ASP A 538 0.04 -6.05 -30.49
C ASP A 538 0.71 -4.69 -30.75
N TYR A 539 1.92 -4.55 -30.20
CA TYR A 539 2.91 -3.48 -30.36
C TYR A 539 2.61 -2.40 -31.42
N VAL A 540 2.34 -1.18 -30.96
CA VAL A 540 2.46 0.02 -31.81
C VAL A 540 3.95 0.32 -32.02
N PRO A 541 4.46 0.33 -33.28
CA PRO A 541 5.86 0.61 -33.57
C PRO A 541 6.33 1.93 -32.93
N GLY A 542 7.38 1.84 -32.10
CA GLY A 542 8.01 3.02 -31.49
C GLY A 542 7.47 3.41 -30.11
N LEU A 543 6.44 2.74 -29.58
CA LEU A 543 5.96 2.94 -28.21
C LEU A 543 6.21 1.69 -27.36
N THR A 544 6.75 1.89 -26.16
CA THR A 544 6.77 0.84 -25.13
C THR A 544 5.35 0.51 -24.68
N LYS A 545 5.16 -0.68 -24.09
CA LYS A 545 3.87 -1.09 -23.55
C LYS A 545 3.30 -0.07 -22.55
N THR A 546 4.15 0.49 -21.68
CA THR A 546 3.76 1.51 -20.71
C THR A 546 3.31 2.81 -21.39
N GLU A 547 4.02 3.27 -22.43
CA GLU A 547 3.62 4.47 -23.18
C GLU A 547 2.28 4.26 -23.91
N GLN A 548 1.99 3.03 -24.37
CA GLN A 548 0.69 2.68 -24.97
C GLN A 548 -0.43 2.60 -23.91
N GLU A 549 -0.15 2.04 -22.73
CA GLU A 549 -1.07 2.00 -21.58
C GLU A 549 -1.44 3.43 -21.13
N GLU A 550 -0.43 4.31 -21.02
CA GLU A 550 -0.63 5.73 -20.74
C GLU A 550 -1.47 6.39 -21.84
N GLU A 551 -1.11 6.24 -23.11
CA GLU A 551 -1.85 6.85 -24.22
C GLU A 551 -3.32 6.42 -24.24
N ALA A 552 -3.62 5.14 -23.97
CA ALA A 552 -5.00 4.66 -23.83
C ALA A 552 -5.73 5.35 -22.66
N SER A 553 -5.11 5.44 -21.48
CA SER A 553 -5.68 6.09 -20.29
C SER A 553 -6.04 7.55 -20.54
N HIS A 554 -5.19 8.26 -21.26
CA HIS A 554 -5.41 9.67 -21.60
C HIS A 554 -6.56 9.83 -22.58
N TRP A 555 -6.61 9.03 -23.65
CA TRP A 555 -7.71 9.12 -24.61
C TRP A 555 -9.05 8.75 -23.98
N VAL A 556 -9.08 7.73 -23.11
CA VAL A 556 -10.27 7.41 -22.32
C VAL A 556 -10.65 8.59 -21.44
N SER A 557 -9.71 9.19 -20.73
CA SER A 557 -9.99 10.36 -19.88
C SER A 557 -10.56 11.52 -20.67
N LEU A 558 -10.03 11.81 -21.85
CA LEU A 558 -10.51 12.90 -22.71
C LEU A 558 -11.91 12.63 -23.26
N LEU A 559 -12.19 11.41 -23.72
CA LEU A 559 -13.45 11.07 -24.39
C LEU A 559 -14.55 10.67 -23.42
N ALA A 560 -14.22 10.04 -22.30
CA ALA A 560 -15.18 9.63 -21.28
C ALA A 560 -15.54 10.77 -20.33
N ARG A 561 -14.54 11.51 -19.85
CA ARG A 561 -14.70 12.36 -18.67
C ARG A 561 -15.25 13.74 -18.97
N TRP A 562 -15.19 14.19 -20.22
CA TRP A 562 -15.37 15.60 -20.53
C TRP A 562 -16.69 15.88 -21.23
N TRP A 563 -16.93 15.36 -22.43
CA TRP A 563 -18.22 15.63 -23.08
C TRP A 563 -19.40 14.89 -22.43
N PRO A 564 -19.41 13.55 -22.26
CA PRO A 564 -20.53 12.83 -21.66
C PRO A 564 -20.87 13.32 -20.25
N ASN A 565 -19.85 13.62 -19.45
CA ASN A 565 -19.98 14.14 -18.08
C ASN A 565 -20.51 15.58 -18.03
N ARG A 566 -20.08 16.47 -18.93
CA ARG A 566 -20.62 17.84 -18.97
C ARG A 566 -22.07 17.83 -19.41
N VAL A 567 -22.43 16.95 -20.34
CA VAL A 567 -23.82 16.74 -20.76
C VAL A 567 -24.65 16.18 -19.61
N SER A 568 -24.18 15.14 -18.89
CA SER A 568 -24.91 14.57 -17.75
C SER A 568 -25.15 15.57 -16.61
N LEU A 569 -24.32 16.61 -16.53
CA LEU A 569 -24.46 17.71 -15.57
C LEU A 569 -25.27 18.91 -16.09
N GLY A 570 -25.75 18.88 -17.34
CA GLY A 570 -26.42 20.04 -17.97
C GLY A 570 -25.50 21.26 -18.09
N ARG A 571 -24.19 21.04 -18.26
CA ARG A 571 -23.14 22.10 -18.26
C ARG A 571 -22.42 22.23 -19.59
N SER A 572 -22.72 21.40 -20.58
CA SER A 572 -22.05 21.49 -21.88
C SER A 572 -22.54 22.72 -22.63
N LYS A 573 -21.62 23.64 -22.95
CA LYS A 573 -21.94 24.90 -23.63
C LYS A 573 -21.45 24.93 -25.07
N ASP A 574 -20.25 24.40 -25.29
CA ASP A 574 -19.68 24.21 -26.62
C ASP A 574 -18.91 22.89 -26.63
N PRO A 575 -19.59 21.76 -26.89
CA PRO A 575 -18.98 20.45 -26.99
C PRO A 575 -17.68 20.37 -27.79
N VAL A 576 -17.59 21.09 -28.93
CA VAL A 576 -16.44 20.99 -29.82
C VAL A 576 -15.26 21.76 -29.23
N ALA A 577 -15.47 23.02 -28.82
CA ALA A 577 -14.43 23.80 -28.16
C ALA A 577 -13.99 23.18 -26.84
N GLU A 578 -14.92 22.56 -26.11
CA GLU A 578 -14.62 21.78 -24.91
C GLU A 578 -13.63 20.67 -25.25
N ILE A 579 -13.97 19.73 -26.15
CA ILE A 579 -13.09 18.60 -26.53
C ILE A 579 -11.73 19.09 -27.09
N LEU A 580 -11.70 20.20 -27.83
CA LEU A 580 -10.48 20.78 -28.39
C LEU A 580 -9.57 21.40 -27.33
N ASN A 581 -10.11 22.26 -26.46
CA ASN A 581 -9.35 22.88 -25.37
C ASN A 581 -8.73 21.81 -24.48
N ASP A 582 -9.53 20.81 -24.18
CA ASP A 582 -9.19 19.62 -23.45
C ASP A 582 -8.05 18.81 -24.11
N ARG A 583 -8.14 18.59 -25.43
CA ARG A 583 -7.06 17.99 -26.23
C ARG A 583 -5.79 18.83 -26.21
N ALA A 584 -5.90 20.16 -26.25
CA ALA A 584 -4.77 21.07 -26.20
C ALA A 584 -4.06 21.04 -24.84
N VAL A 585 -4.82 21.00 -23.74
CA VAL A 585 -4.27 20.78 -22.38
C VAL A 585 -3.50 19.46 -22.33
N TYR A 586 -4.08 18.38 -22.86
CA TYR A 586 -3.40 17.09 -22.92
C TYR A 586 -2.09 17.13 -23.72
N LEU A 587 -2.11 17.69 -24.93
CA LEU A 587 -0.90 17.76 -25.77
C LEU A 587 0.22 18.54 -25.09
N ARG A 588 -0.14 19.60 -24.35
CA ARG A 588 0.79 20.38 -23.53
C ARG A 588 1.36 19.56 -22.38
N ASP A 589 0.52 18.88 -21.62
CA ASP A 589 0.96 18.04 -20.49
C ASP A 589 1.81 16.86 -20.95
N ARG A 590 1.45 16.21 -22.08
CA ARG A 590 2.26 15.15 -22.71
C ARG A 590 3.63 15.68 -23.12
N ALA A 591 3.70 16.85 -23.75
CA ALA A 591 4.97 17.46 -24.13
C ALA A 591 5.85 17.69 -22.90
N ARG A 592 5.28 18.23 -21.83
CA ARG A 592 5.96 18.44 -20.54
C ARG A 592 6.45 17.15 -19.90
N THR A 593 5.62 16.10 -19.87
CA THR A 593 5.99 14.80 -19.30
C THR A 593 7.09 14.14 -20.13
N THR A 594 7.00 14.22 -21.46
CA THR A 594 8.01 13.70 -22.38
C THR A 594 9.35 14.40 -22.17
N GLU A 595 9.33 15.73 -22.02
CA GLU A 595 10.51 16.53 -21.71
C GLU A 595 11.10 16.18 -20.34
N THR A 596 10.25 15.98 -19.34
CA THR A 596 10.65 15.55 -17.99
C THR A 596 11.34 14.18 -18.05
N ILE A 597 10.74 13.20 -18.74
CA ILE A 597 11.33 11.85 -18.91
C ILE A 597 12.65 11.93 -19.70
N LYS A 598 12.69 12.73 -20.76
CA LYS A 598 13.91 12.94 -21.56
C LYS A 598 15.02 13.55 -20.72
N SER A 599 14.71 14.56 -19.90
CA SER A 599 15.66 15.21 -18.99
C SER A 599 16.15 14.24 -17.91
N ALA A 600 15.26 13.41 -17.35
CA ALA A 600 15.61 12.39 -16.37
C ALA A 600 16.50 11.29 -16.97
N ARG A 601 16.20 10.82 -18.20
CA ARG A 601 17.04 9.87 -18.94
C ARG A 601 18.41 10.47 -19.25
N ALA A 602 18.46 11.73 -19.67
CA ALA A 602 19.72 12.44 -19.92
C ALA A 602 20.55 12.60 -18.63
N ALA A 603 19.92 12.96 -17.50
CA ALA A 603 20.57 13.06 -16.20
C ALA A 603 21.09 11.70 -15.71
N ALA A 604 20.33 10.63 -15.90
CA ALA A 604 20.76 9.26 -15.57
C ALA A 604 21.95 8.82 -16.43
N GLN A 605 21.93 9.10 -17.73
CA GLN A 605 23.07 8.83 -18.62
C GLN A 605 24.30 9.67 -18.26
N ALA A 606 24.11 10.94 -17.87
CA ALA A 606 25.19 11.79 -17.39
C ALA A 606 25.80 11.24 -16.09
N ARG A 607 24.98 10.72 -15.16
CA ARG A 607 25.47 10.06 -13.94
C ARG A 607 26.24 8.77 -14.23
N LEU A 608 25.82 7.98 -15.22
CA LEU A 608 26.53 6.77 -15.64
C LEU A 608 27.87 7.08 -16.35
N LYS A 609 27.95 8.22 -17.06
CA LYS A 609 29.18 8.67 -17.73
C LYS A 609 30.11 9.47 -16.82
N ALA A 610 29.60 10.01 -15.71
CA ALA A 610 30.42 10.72 -14.75
C ALA A 610 31.45 9.75 -14.17
N PRO A 611 32.76 10.08 -14.17
CA PRO A 611 33.76 9.25 -13.53
C PRO A 611 33.36 9.09 -12.07
N MET A 612 33.22 7.84 -11.61
CA MET A 612 32.93 7.58 -10.20
C MET A 612 33.99 8.32 -9.37
N PRO A 613 33.58 9.10 -8.34
CA PRO A 613 34.54 9.74 -7.47
C PRO A 613 35.43 8.62 -6.91
N ARG A 614 36.73 8.69 -7.20
CA ARG A 614 37.69 7.74 -6.64
C ARG A 614 37.50 7.80 -5.12
N PRO A 615 37.30 6.67 -4.43
CA PRO A 615 37.21 6.67 -2.99
C PRO A 615 38.47 7.35 -2.43
N GLU A 616 38.30 8.29 -1.50
CA GLU A 616 39.38 9.02 -0.81
C GLU A 616 40.19 8.11 0.14
N THR A 617 40.39 6.84 -0.23
CA THR A 617 41.11 5.85 0.58
C THR A 617 42.64 5.91 0.43
N GLU A 618 43.19 6.75 -0.45
CA GLU A 618 44.65 6.85 -0.65
C GLU A 618 45.37 7.84 0.27
N ARG A 619 44.67 8.60 1.13
CA ARG A 619 45.34 9.55 2.06
C ARG A 619 45.73 8.98 3.43
N TYR A 620 45.43 7.72 3.75
CA TYR A 620 45.70 7.16 5.10
C TYR A 620 46.69 5.98 5.18
N ILE A 621 47.35 5.57 4.09
CA ILE A 621 48.31 4.42 4.10
C ILE A 621 49.75 4.84 3.78
N ASN A 622 50.21 5.99 4.28
CA ASN A 622 51.64 6.38 4.21
C ASN A 622 52.33 6.50 5.59
N GLY A 623 51.73 5.97 6.66
CA GLY A 623 52.26 6.11 8.03
C GLY A 623 52.90 4.86 8.67
N TYR A 624 52.76 3.66 8.09
CA TYR A 624 53.20 2.44 8.75
C TYR A 624 54.51 1.91 8.14
N GLN A 625 55.64 2.32 8.70
CA GLN A 625 56.92 1.64 8.45
C GLN A 625 57.06 0.44 9.40
N PRO A 626 57.11 -0.81 8.91
CA PRO A 626 57.39 -1.95 9.76
C PRO A 626 58.84 -1.90 10.26
N LYS A 627 59.00 -1.93 11.59
CA LYS A 627 60.32 -2.07 12.25
C LYS A 627 61.00 -3.34 11.75
N ARG A 628 62.15 -3.17 11.07
CA ARG A 628 63.08 -4.25 10.74
C ARG A 628 63.46 -5.01 12.01
N ARG A 629 63.21 -6.32 12.03
CA ARG A 629 63.87 -7.24 12.97
C ARG A 629 65.36 -7.25 12.65
N MET A 630 66.19 -6.95 13.65
CA MET A 630 67.62 -7.27 13.59
C MET A 630 67.83 -8.77 13.85
N PRO A 631 68.84 -9.38 13.21
CA PRO A 631 69.15 -10.79 13.37
C PRO A 631 69.84 -11.06 14.71
N ALA A 632 69.46 -12.16 15.35
CA ALA A 632 70.27 -12.95 16.27
C ALA A 632 70.10 -14.42 15.88
#